data_AF-A0A2H0B779-F1
#
_entry.id   AF-A0A2H0B779-F1
#
_cell.length_a   1.000
_cell.length_b   1.000
_cell.length_c   1.000
_cell.angle_alpha   90.00
_cell.angle_beta   90.00
_cell.angle_gamma   90.00
#
_symmetry.space_group_name_H-M   'P 1'
#
loop_
_entity.id
_entity.type
_entity.pdbx_description
1 polymer ?
#
loop_
_entity_poly.entity_id
_entity_poly.type
_entity_poly.pdbx_seq_one_letter_code
_entity_poly.pdbx_strand_id
1 'polypeptide(L)'
;MTPESYAALLAAANNEFDKLNKNQAMISAGFGSGNLDYIKRMIDSLGGIFPADGVAYHPYIPDPGRAGSLAEVINGIKALYSLTGRPVWITEFGWETADEKAQAAWVGAVFSLLQNNETKSLLQTVMWYAYSDAQKPGFGLYKLDGTG
;
A
#
# COMPACT_ATOMS: atom_id res chain seq x y z
N MET A 1 9.06 -1.24 15.06
CA MET A 1 8.16 -1.94 16.02
C MET A 1 8.18 -3.43 15.67
N THR A 2 8.02 -4.34 16.63
CA THR A 2 7.88 -5.78 16.32
C THR A 2 6.47 -6.08 15.77
N PRO A 3 6.28 -7.18 15.01
CA PRO A 3 4.96 -7.60 14.55
C PRO A 3 3.92 -7.68 15.66
N GLU A 4 4.28 -8.26 16.80
CA GLU A 4 3.38 -8.54 17.91
C GLU A 4 2.97 -7.24 18.63
N SER A 5 3.92 -6.32 18.88
CA SER A 5 3.61 -5.02 19.47
C SER A 5 2.75 -4.16 18.56
N TYR A 6 2.98 -4.25 17.24
CA TYR A 6 2.14 -3.57 16.26
C TYR A 6 0.75 -4.21 16.19
N ALA A 7 0.64 -5.54 16.26
CA ALA A 7 -0.64 -6.25 16.32
C ALA A 7 -1.51 -5.76 17.49
N ALA A 8 -0.92 -5.70 18.68
CA ALA A 8 -1.59 -5.24 19.89
C ALA A 8 -2.05 -3.78 19.78
N LEU A 9 -1.19 -2.90 19.24
CA LEU A 9 -1.54 -1.50 19.00
C LEU A 9 -2.67 -1.36 17.99
N LEU A 10 -2.59 -2.06 16.86
CA LEU A 10 -3.60 -2.00 15.80
C LEU A 10 -4.94 -2.53 16.30
N ALA A 11 -4.97 -3.64 17.01
CA ALA A 11 -6.19 -4.18 17.60
C ALA A 11 -6.82 -3.24 18.64
N ALA A 12 -6.01 -2.62 19.50
CA ALA A 12 -6.49 -1.63 20.46
C ALA A 12 -7.07 -0.39 19.73
N ALA A 13 -6.38 0.10 18.71
CA ALA A 13 -6.86 1.22 17.90
C ALA A 13 -8.19 0.89 17.21
N ASN A 14 -8.32 -0.30 16.60
CA ASN A 14 -9.55 -0.74 15.95
C ASN A 14 -10.72 -0.79 16.93
N ASN A 15 -10.50 -1.36 18.11
CA ASN A 15 -11.53 -1.49 19.14
C ASN A 15 -12.03 -0.13 19.65
N GLU A 16 -11.16 0.87 19.79
CA GLU A 16 -11.60 2.22 20.16
C GLU A 16 -12.29 2.92 18.99
N PHE A 17 -11.80 2.75 17.77
CA PHE A 17 -12.40 3.32 16.57
C PHE A 17 -13.83 2.81 16.33
N ASP A 18 -14.06 1.51 16.51
CA ASP A 18 -15.36 0.85 16.40
C ASP A 18 -16.41 1.39 17.39
N LYS A 19 -15.98 1.94 18.52
CA LYS A 19 -16.88 2.57 19.50
C LYS A 19 -17.33 3.96 19.06
N LEU A 20 -16.51 4.65 18.27
CA LEU A 20 -16.76 6.02 17.83
C LEU A 20 -17.57 6.05 16.53
N ASN A 21 -17.22 5.20 15.55
CA ASN A 21 -17.89 5.19 14.26
C ASN A 21 -17.74 3.86 13.51
N LYS A 22 -18.79 3.03 13.53
CA LYS A 22 -18.82 1.74 12.83
C LYS A 22 -18.92 1.83 11.30
N ASN A 23 -19.11 3.03 10.75
CA ASN A 23 -19.30 3.22 9.31
C ASN A 23 -18.02 3.68 8.59
N GLN A 24 -16.88 3.78 9.29
CA GLN A 24 -15.59 4.10 8.71
C GLN A 24 -14.69 2.87 8.73
N ALA A 25 -13.93 2.67 7.66
CA ALA A 25 -12.97 1.58 7.58
C ALA A 25 -11.65 1.98 8.26
N MET A 26 -11.13 1.13 9.13
CA MET A 26 -9.76 1.27 9.62
C MET A 26 -8.81 0.46 8.75
N ILE A 27 -7.81 1.14 8.20
CA ILE A 27 -6.77 0.51 7.36
C ILE A 27 -5.49 0.41 8.18
N SER A 28 -4.77 -0.70 8.04
CA SER A 28 -3.46 -0.84 8.68
C SER A 28 -2.48 0.25 8.23
N ALA A 29 -1.40 0.47 8.98
CA ALA A 29 -0.23 1.16 8.46
C ALA A 29 0.31 0.47 7.20
N GLY A 30 0.97 1.26 6.34
CA GLY A 30 1.58 0.78 5.11
C GLY A 30 2.80 -0.11 5.38
N PHE A 31 2.82 -1.27 4.74
CA PHE A 31 3.95 -2.18 4.80
C PHE A 31 4.80 -2.05 3.52
N GLY A 32 6.08 -1.72 3.68
CA GLY A 32 7.06 -1.68 2.59
C GLY A 32 7.07 -3.00 1.83
N SER A 33 6.64 -2.97 0.57
CA SER A 33 6.49 -4.12 -0.32
C SER A 33 5.72 -5.32 0.28
N GLY A 34 4.82 -5.08 1.25
CA GLY A 34 3.91 -6.10 1.76
C GLY A 34 4.59 -7.23 2.54
N ASN A 35 5.64 -6.95 3.33
CA ASN A 35 6.38 -7.92 4.16
C ASN A 35 5.46 -8.99 4.80
N LEU A 36 5.29 -10.12 4.10
CA LEU A 36 4.28 -11.12 4.42
C LEU A 36 4.60 -11.83 5.72
N ASP A 37 5.87 -12.01 6.04
CA ASP A 37 6.31 -12.63 7.29
C ASP A 37 5.97 -11.75 8.49
N TYR A 38 6.16 -10.43 8.36
CA TYR A 38 5.77 -9.47 9.40
C TYR A 38 4.25 -9.53 9.63
N ILE A 39 3.46 -9.50 8.55
CA ILE A 39 1.99 -9.53 8.63
C ILE A 39 1.51 -10.86 9.18
N LYS A 40 2.11 -11.97 8.75
CA LYS A 40 1.78 -13.31 9.24
C LYS A 40 2.03 -13.41 10.75
N ARG A 41 3.18 -12.94 11.24
CA ARG A 41 3.46 -12.94 12.68
C ARG A 41 2.49 -12.07 13.48
N MET A 42 2.09 -10.93 12.92
CA MET A 42 1.05 -10.08 13.52
C MET A 42 -0.28 -10.86 13.65
N ILE A 43 -0.74 -11.49 12.57
CA ILE A 43 -1.97 -12.29 12.54
C ILE A 43 -1.90 -13.47 13.52
N ASP A 44 -0.80 -14.22 13.51
CA ASP A 44 -0.59 -15.37 14.37
C ASP A 44 -0.61 -14.96 15.86
N SER A 45 -0.07 -13.78 16.19
CA SER A 45 -0.07 -13.24 17.57
C SER A 45 -1.46 -12.85 18.10
N LEU A 46 -2.44 -12.69 17.20
CA LEU A 46 -3.84 -12.37 17.50
C LEU A 46 -4.77 -13.56 17.25
N GLY A 47 -4.23 -14.79 17.22
CA GLY A 47 -5.04 -16.00 17.06
C GLY A 47 -5.59 -16.19 15.65
N GLY A 48 -4.91 -15.65 14.62
CA GLY A 48 -5.29 -15.84 13.23
C GLY A 48 -6.16 -14.71 12.65
N ILE A 49 -6.38 -13.63 13.39
CA ILE A 49 -7.25 -12.52 12.98
C ILE A 49 -6.40 -11.31 12.59
N PHE A 50 -6.67 -10.75 11.40
CA PHE A 50 -6.15 -9.44 11.01
C PHE A 50 -7.03 -8.32 11.59
N PRO A 51 -6.50 -7.43 12.45
CA PRO A 51 -7.29 -6.53 13.28
C PRO A 51 -7.57 -5.16 12.61
N ALA A 52 -7.97 -5.18 11.34
CA ALA A 52 -8.36 -3.99 10.58
C ALA A 52 -9.27 -4.38 9.39
N ASP A 53 -9.94 -3.40 8.79
CA ASP A 53 -10.85 -3.61 7.66
C ASP A 53 -10.14 -3.75 6.31
N GLY A 54 -8.92 -3.22 6.22
CA GLY A 54 -8.08 -3.30 5.04
C GLY A 54 -6.59 -3.28 5.36
N VAL A 55 -5.79 -3.75 4.40
CA VAL A 55 -4.34 -3.81 4.51
C VAL A 55 -3.70 -2.79 3.57
N ALA A 56 -2.87 -1.91 4.12
CA ALA A 56 -2.11 -0.95 3.31
C ALA A 56 -0.84 -1.58 2.71
N TYR A 57 -0.59 -1.28 1.44
CA TYR A 57 0.49 -1.84 0.63
C TYR A 57 1.31 -0.74 -0.04
N HIS A 58 2.65 -0.82 0.05
CA HIS A 58 3.57 0.13 -0.54
C HIS A 58 4.47 -0.51 -1.62
N PRO A 59 3.99 -0.70 -2.86
CA PRO A 59 4.79 -1.23 -3.97
C PRO A 59 5.69 -0.16 -4.59
N TYR A 60 6.84 0.10 -3.97
CA TYR A 60 7.89 0.91 -4.59
C TYR A 60 8.78 0.07 -5.52
N ILE A 61 9.25 0.69 -6.60
CA ILE A 61 10.35 0.17 -7.42
C ILE A 61 11.61 0.96 -7.01
N PRO A 62 12.46 0.39 -6.15
CA PRO A 62 13.61 1.11 -5.57
C PRO A 62 14.82 1.16 -6.50
N ASP A 63 14.83 0.38 -7.59
CA ASP A 63 15.96 0.30 -8.51
C ASP A 63 15.65 1.11 -9.80
N PRO A 64 16.40 2.20 -10.07
CA PRO A 64 16.24 3.00 -11.30
C PRO A 64 16.49 2.20 -12.57
N GLY A 65 17.31 1.15 -12.52
CA GLY A 65 17.62 0.29 -13.66
C GLY A 65 16.61 -0.83 -13.88
N ARG A 66 15.69 -1.05 -12.93
CA ARG A 66 14.67 -2.09 -13.02
C ARG A 66 13.37 -1.52 -13.54
N ALA A 67 12.89 -2.07 -14.66
CA ALA A 67 11.54 -1.82 -15.10
C ALA A 67 10.54 -2.34 -14.04
N GLY A 68 9.57 -1.50 -13.69
CA GLY A 68 8.46 -1.91 -12.84
C GLY A 68 7.73 -3.14 -13.39
N SER A 69 7.42 -4.09 -12.52
CA SER A 69 6.62 -5.26 -12.89
C SER A 69 5.22 -5.12 -12.33
N LEU A 70 4.26 -4.83 -13.20
CA LEU A 70 2.84 -4.79 -12.80
C LEU A 70 2.39 -6.15 -12.24
N ALA A 71 2.96 -7.25 -12.74
CA ALA A 71 2.70 -8.59 -12.24
C ALA A 71 3.15 -8.76 -10.78
N GLU A 72 4.24 -8.12 -10.35
CA GLU A 72 4.67 -8.14 -8.94
C GLU A 72 3.69 -7.38 -8.05
N VAL A 73 3.15 -6.25 -8.51
CA VAL A 73 2.12 -5.51 -7.78
C VAL A 73 0.85 -6.36 -7.64
N ILE A 74 0.40 -7.00 -8.72
CA ILE A 74 -0.75 -7.91 -8.72
C ILE A 74 -0.52 -9.08 -7.76
N ASN A 75 0.65 -9.71 -7.81
CA ASN A 75 0.99 -10.83 -6.92
C ASN A 75 1.05 -10.39 -5.45
N GLY A 76 1.57 -9.20 -5.16
CA GLY A 76 1.54 -8.60 -3.82
C GLY A 76 0.11 -8.38 -3.31
N ILE A 77 -0.77 -7.82 -4.15
CA ILE A 77 -2.19 -7.64 -3.82
C ILE A 77 -2.84 -8.99 -3.49
N LYS A 78 -2.65 -10.00 -4.34
CA LYS A 78 -3.21 -11.35 -4.13
C LYS A 78 -2.68 -12.01 -2.87
N ALA A 79 -1.37 -11.90 -2.60
CA ALA A 79 -0.75 -12.49 -1.41
C ALA A 79 -1.26 -11.83 -0.12
N LEU A 80 -1.37 -10.50 -0.10
CA LEU A 80 -1.92 -9.76 1.04
C LEU A 80 -3.39 -10.10 1.27
N TYR A 81 -4.20 -10.15 0.21
CA TYR A 81 -5.60 -10.54 0.31
C TYR A 81 -5.74 -11.98 0.83
N SER A 82 -4.95 -12.92 0.28
CA SER A 82 -4.96 -14.33 0.71
C SER A 82 -4.54 -14.51 2.16
N LEU A 83 -3.62 -13.69 2.66
CA LEU A 83 -3.10 -13.78 4.03
C LEU A 83 -4.05 -13.14 5.04
N THR A 84 -4.68 -12.02 4.68
CA THR A 84 -5.48 -11.21 5.61
C THR A 84 -6.98 -11.42 5.49
N GLY A 85 -7.45 -11.91 4.33
CA GLY A 85 -8.87 -11.94 3.97
C GLY A 85 -9.49 -10.54 3.77
N ARG A 86 -8.67 -9.47 3.70
CA ARG A 86 -9.13 -8.08 3.64
C ARG A 86 -8.77 -7.40 2.31
N PRO A 87 -9.58 -6.45 1.83
CA PRO A 87 -9.21 -5.59 0.71
C PRO A 87 -7.89 -4.86 0.94
N VAL A 88 -7.12 -4.72 -0.15
CA VAL A 88 -5.82 -4.04 -0.19
C VAL A 88 -6.02 -2.58 -0.56
N TRP A 89 -5.23 -1.71 0.07
CA TRP A 89 -5.15 -0.28 -0.20
C TRP A 89 -3.71 0.05 -0.58
N ILE A 90 -3.46 0.46 -1.83
CA ILE A 90 -2.14 1.00 -2.18
C ILE A 90 -2.11 2.45 -1.70
N THR A 91 -1.59 2.69 -0.51
CA THR A 91 -1.58 4.03 0.11
C THR A 91 -0.37 4.85 -0.28
N GLU A 92 0.68 4.21 -0.80
CA GLU A 92 1.83 4.87 -1.41
C GLU A 92 2.41 3.94 -2.49
N PHE A 93 2.84 4.48 -3.61
CA PHE A 93 3.67 3.78 -4.59
C PHE A 93 4.52 4.78 -5.35
N GLY A 94 5.60 4.29 -5.97
CA GLY A 94 6.48 5.13 -6.75
C GLY A 94 7.59 4.35 -7.44
N TRP A 95 8.32 5.03 -8.32
CA TRP A 95 9.46 4.48 -9.03
C TRP A 95 10.60 5.50 -9.03
N GLU A 96 11.74 5.10 -8.48
CA GLU A 96 12.95 5.92 -8.43
C GLU A 96 13.65 5.92 -9.80
N THR A 97 13.14 6.71 -10.75
CA THR A 97 13.70 6.86 -12.09
C THR A 97 13.84 8.34 -12.46
N ALA A 98 14.84 8.69 -13.27
CA ALA A 98 14.99 10.03 -13.84
C ALA A 98 14.19 10.21 -15.16
N ASP A 99 13.60 9.13 -15.68
CA ASP A 99 12.77 9.17 -16.89
C ASP A 99 11.30 9.46 -16.52
N GLU A 100 10.91 10.73 -16.64
CA GLU A 100 9.55 11.20 -16.38
C GLU A 100 8.49 10.48 -17.23
N LYS A 101 8.82 10.09 -18.47
CA LYS A 101 7.87 9.37 -19.34
C LYS A 101 7.64 7.95 -18.83
N ALA A 102 8.72 7.29 -18.40
CA ALA A 102 8.62 5.97 -17.79
C ALA A 102 7.84 6.03 -16.47
N GLN A 103 8.06 7.06 -15.66
CA GLN A 103 7.31 7.28 -14.43
C GLN A 103 5.82 7.53 -14.70
N ALA A 104 5.47 8.39 -15.66
CA ALA A 104 4.07 8.63 -16.04
C ALA A 104 3.38 7.36 -16.57
N ALA A 105 4.08 6.57 -17.39
CA ALA A 105 3.57 5.28 -17.86
C ALA A 105 3.34 4.30 -16.70
N TRP A 106 4.25 4.26 -15.72
CA TRP A 106 4.10 3.46 -14.51
C TRP A 106 2.91 3.89 -13.67
N VAL A 107 2.72 5.19 -13.44
CA VAL A 107 1.56 5.74 -12.73
C VAL A 107 0.27 5.27 -13.40
N GLY A 108 0.14 5.44 -14.72
CA GLY A 108 -1.03 4.98 -15.48
C GLY A 108 -1.26 3.46 -15.35
N ALA A 109 -0.19 2.67 -15.40
CA ALA A 109 -0.26 1.22 -15.26
C ALA A 109 -0.79 0.80 -13.88
N VAL A 110 -0.29 1.39 -12.79
CA VAL A 110 -0.75 1.06 -11.43
C VAL A 110 -2.19 1.52 -11.20
N PHE A 111 -2.60 2.70 -11.66
CA PHE A 111 -4.00 3.15 -11.56
C PHE A 111 -4.96 2.24 -12.34
N SER A 112 -4.52 1.65 -13.45
CA SER A 112 -5.35 0.72 -14.23
C SER A 112 -5.74 -0.55 -13.45
N LEU A 113 -5.02 -0.89 -12.37
CA LEU A 113 -5.34 -2.04 -11.51
C LEU A 113 -6.70 -1.91 -10.82
N LEU A 114 -7.24 -0.71 -10.64
CA LEU A 114 -8.59 -0.52 -10.11
C LEU A 114 -9.68 -1.09 -11.03
N GLN A 115 -9.38 -1.25 -12.33
CA GLN A 115 -10.31 -1.79 -13.33
C GLN A 115 -9.91 -3.20 -13.82
N ASN A 116 -8.74 -3.69 -13.42
CA ASN A 116 -8.23 -4.99 -13.84
C ASN A 116 -9.04 -6.14 -13.21
N ASN A 117 -9.40 -7.16 -14.00
CA ASN A 117 -10.26 -8.27 -13.55
C ASN A 117 -9.67 -9.11 -12.41
N GLU A 118 -8.34 -9.15 -12.25
CA GLU A 118 -7.65 -9.90 -11.21
C GLU A 118 -7.59 -9.15 -9.88
N THR A 119 -7.70 -7.80 -9.90
CA THR A 119 -7.49 -6.96 -8.72
C THR A 119 -8.71 -6.12 -8.35
N LYS A 120 -9.68 -5.89 -9.24
CA LYS A 120 -10.84 -4.99 -8.98
C LYS A 120 -11.70 -5.39 -7.78
N SER A 121 -11.72 -6.66 -7.39
CA SER A 121 -12.42 -7.13 -6.18
C SER A 121 -11.54 -7.21 -4.94
N LEU A 122 -10.21 -7.04 -5.11
CA LEU A 122 -9.21 -7.17 -4.06
C LEU A 122 -8.62 -5.82 -3.65
N LEU A 123 -8.60 -4.85 -4.55
CA LEU A 123 -7.95 -3.55 -4.41
C LEU A 123 -8.99 -2.45 -4.32
N GLN A 124 -8.93 -1.64 -3.27
CA GLN A 124 -9.92 -0.60 -3.01
C GLN A 124 -9.50 0.79 -3.46
N THR A 125 -8.20 1.10 -3.41
CA THR A 125 -7.69 2.41 -3.81
C THR A 125 -6.20 2.35 -4.14
N VAL A 126 -5.72 3.39 -4.82
CA VAL A 126 -4.33 3.61 -5.23
C VAL A 126 -3.98 5.08 -5.01
N MET A 127 -2.85 5.35 -4.34
CA MET A 127 -2.39 6.70 -4.00
C MET A 127 -0.92 6.87 -4.37
N TRP A 128 -0.63 7.82 -5.26
CA TRP A 128 0.73 8.15 -5.68
C TRP A 128 1.50 8.84 -4.56
N TYR A 129 2.77 8.48 -4.41
CA TYR A 129 3.74 9.25 -3.65
C TYR A 129 4.77 9.84 -4.64
N ALA A 130 5.03 11.15 -4.69
CA ALA A 130 4.66 12.19 -3.74
C ALA A 130 3.88 13.36 -4.38
N TYR A 131 3.23 14.19 -3.55
CA TYR A 131 2.59 15.41 -4.01
C TYR A 131 3.63 16.41 -4.56
N SER A 132 4.79 16.55 -3.91
CA SER A 132 5.83 17.47 -4.33
C SER A 132 7.24 16.88 -4.22
N ASP A 133 8.15 17.37 -5.08
CA ASP A 133 9.59 17.09 -5.04
C ASP A 133 10.25 17.52 -3.72
N ALA A 134 9.60 18.39 -2.95
CA ALA A 134 10.04 18.72 -1.60
C ALA A 134 9.99 17.49 -0.66
N GLN A 135 9.13 16.52 -0.93
CA GLN A 135 9.02 15.27 -0.16
C GLN A 135 10.00 14.21 -0.65
N LYS A 136 10.17 14.10 -1.97
CA LYS A 136 11.13 13.21 -2.62
C LYS A 136 11.45 13.78 -4.01
N PRO A 137 12.66 14.30 -4.24
CA PRO A 137 13.04 14.85 -5.54
C PRO A 137 12.86 13.83 -6.67
N GLY A 138 12.20 14.25 -7.75
CA GLY A 138 11.92 13.42 -8.93
C GLY A 138 10.66 12.55 -8.80
N PHE A 139 9.85 12.72 -7.75
CA PHE A 139 8.58 11.98 -7.55
C PHE A 139 7.37 12.93 -7.45
N GLY A 140 7.59 14.23 -7.35
CA GLY A 140 6.53 15.20 -7.14
C GLY A 140 5.63 15.32 -8.36
N LEU A 141 4.32 15.41 -8.13
CA LEU A 141 3.41 16.04 -9.10
C LEU A 141 3.70 17.54 -9.25
N TYR A 142 4.31 18.15 -8.22
CA TYR A 142 4.80 19.51 -8.23
C TYR A 142 6.31 19.56 -7.96
N LYS A 143 7.03 20.32 -8.79
CA LYS A 143 8.44 20.64 -8.61
C LYS A 143 8.64 21.51 -7.36
N LEU A 144 9.90 21.68 -6.95
CA LEU A 144 10.27 22.51 -5.79
C LEU A 144 9.81 23.97 -5.91
N ASP A 145 9.64 24.47 -7.13
CA ASP A 145 9.15 25.82 -7.43
C ASP A 145 7.61 25.92 -7.51
N GLY A 146 6.90 24.81 -7.27
CA GLY A 146 5.44 24.75 -7.32
C GLY A 146 4.85 24.62 -8.72
N THR A 147 5.68 24.40 -9.75
CA THR A 147 5.19 24.06 -11.10
C THR A 147 4.83 22.58 -11.21
N GLY A 148 3.87 22.24 -12.07
CA GLY A 148 3.47 20.86 -12.39
C GLY A 148 3.61 20.55 -13.88
#